data_AF-B6HIW1-F1
#
_entry.id   AF-B6HIW1-F1
#
_cell.length_a   1.000
_cell.length_b   1.000
_cell.length_c   1.000
_cell.angle_alpha   90.00
_cell.angle_beta   90.00
_cell.angle_gamma   90.00
#
_symmetry.space_group_name_H-M   'P 1'
#
loop_
_entity.id
_entity.type
_entity.pdbx_description
1 polymer ?
#
loop_
_entity_poly.entity_id
_entity_poly.type
_entity_poly.pdbx_seq_one_letter_code
_entity_poly.pdbx_strand_id
1 'polypeptide(L)'
;MGPTCTIAHCDLVSDLLQQLLEGNSDTHLIVCATRAEFLVQLTAAIRSRRTDPDTAGSHDLLTKTIGLLARSSKIRLAFCPTLESLRAYLAIFEPAVRAATEDESLSHDRQLLAVLDMVALHGTTSEFSAQGLSRTLASVVEASSRAGMNLRLYECVDALDPSSAARGRKLWDVDVPLLNGSVRMRSDQSTLGGRGVTVRRVAERWFEFDQNH
;
A
#
# COMPACT_ATOMS: atom_id res chain seq x y z
N MET A 1 -18.31 15.58 -1.43
CA MET A 1 -17.97 14.16 -1.16
C MET A 1 -16.75 14.11 -0.24
N GLY A 2 -16.73 13.25 0.79
CA GLY A 2 -15.57 13.09 1.70
C GLY A 2 -14.36 12.41 1.03
N PRO A 3 -13.18 12.37 1.67
CA PRO A 3 -12.04 11.58 1.18
C PRO A 3 -12.41 10.09 1.08
N THR A 4 -11.98 9.43 0.00
CA THR A 4 -12.27 8.01 -0.23
C THR A 4 -11.15 7.13 0.32
N CYS A 5 -11.50 6.02 0.97
CA CYS A 5 -10.54 5.02 1.44
C CYS A 5 -10.74 3.73 0.64
N THR A 6 -9.77 3.38 -0.20
CA THR A 6 -9.87 2.21 -1.09
C THR A 6 -8.69 1.25 -0.94
N ILE A 7 -8.92 -0.03 -1.21
CA ILE A 7 -7.86 -1.02 -1.40
C ILE A 7 -7.82 -1.34 -2.88
N ALA A 8 -6.67 -1.11 -3.51
CA ALA A 8 -6.47 -1.36 -4.93
C ALA A 8 -5.50 -2.52 -5.15
N HIS A 9 -5.54 -3.07 -6.36
CA HIS A 9 -4.77 -4.24 -6.72
C HIS A 9 -3.66 -3.89 -7.72
N CYS A 10 -2.44 -4.31 -7.36
CA CYS A 10 -1.30 -4.41 -8.26
C CYS A 10 -0.62 -5.75 -7.98
N ASP A 11 -0.19 -6.45 -9.02
CA ASP A 11 0.60 -7.67 -8.83
C ASP A 11 2.05 -7.29 -8.48
N LEU A 12 2.69 -6.40 -9.26
CA LEU A 12 4.07 -5.98 -9.01
C LEU A 12 4.17 -4.51 -8.62
N VAL A 13 5.25 -4.17 -7.91
CA VAL A 13 5.61 -2.78 -7.58
C VAL A 13 5.80 -1.92 -8.83
N SER A 14 6.27 -2.50 -9.95
CA SER A 14 6.37 -1.77 -11.22
C SER A 14 5.00 -1.35 -11.75
N ASP A 15 3.98 -2.18 -11.58
CA ASP A 15 2.62 -1.90 -12.04
C ASP A 15 2.00 -0.78 -11.22
N LEU A 16 2.22 -0.80 -9.91
CA LEU A 16 1.84 0.30 -9.02
C LEU A 16 2.48 1.62 -9.47
N LEU A 17 3.80 1.65 -9.68
CA LEU A 17 4.47 2.88 -10.09
C LEU A 17 3.96 3.38 -11.44
N GLN A 18 3.67 2.48 -12.37
CA GLN A 18 3.08 2.84 -13.65
C GLN A 18 1.68 3.45 -13.49
N GLN A 19 0.80 2.82 -12.72
CA GLN A 19 -0.54 3.36 -12.41
C GLN A 19 -0.46 4.75 -11.74
N LEU A 20 0.45 4.94 -10.79
CA LEU A 20 0.63 6.24 -10.13
C LEU A 20 1.19 7.31 -11.07
N LEU A 21 2.07 6.95 -12.00
CA LEU A 21 2.62 7.86 -13.01
C LEU A 21 1.63 8.18 -14.13
N GLU A 22 0.69 7.29 -14.42
CA GLU A 22 -0.42 7.54 -15.34
C GLU A 22 -1.48 8.43 -14.69
N GLY A 23 -1.63 8.37 -13.37
CA GLY A 23 -2.42 9.30 -12.58
C GLY A 23 -1.92 10.74 -12.69
N ASN A 24 -2.84 11.70 -12.65
CA ASN A 24 -2.51 13.14 -12.70
C ASN A 24 -2.41 13.80 -11.32
N SER A 25 -2.76 13.05 -10.27
CA SER A 25 -2.88 13.53 -8.89
C SER A 25 -1.51 13.60 -8.19
N ASP A 26 -1.31 14.60 -7.34
CA ASP A 26 -0.14 14.62 -6.48
C ASP A 26 -0.22 13.48 -5.48
N THR A 27 0.80 12.64 -5.49
CA THR A 27 0.80 11.40 -4.72
C THR A 27 1.84 11.47 -3.62
N HIS A 28 1.47 11.04 -2.43
CA HIS A 28 2.39 10.71 -1.36
C HIS A 28 2.38 9.19 -1.19
N LEU A 29 3.47 8.53 -1.58
CA LEU A 29 3.61 7.08 -1.48
C LEU A 29 4.48 6.72 -0.27
N ILE A 30 3.85 6.08 0.71
CA ILE A 30 4.52 5.46 1.86
C ILE A 30 4.81 4.01 1.51
N VAL A 31 6.08 3.63 1.56
CA VAL A 31 6.55 2.27 1.31
C VAL A 31 6.89 1.61 2.65
N CYS A 32 6.17 0.54 3.00
CA CYS A 32 6.37 -0.21 4.24
C CYS A 32 7.54 -1.21 4.15
N ALA A 33 8.69 -0.72 3.70
CA ALA A 33 9.94 -1.46 3.58
C ALA A 33 11.14 -0.49 3.64
N THR A 34 12.35 -1.03 3.68
CA THR A 34 13.55 -0.21 3.47
C THR A 34 13.67 0.22 2.01
N ARG A 35 14.39 1.31 1.77
CA ARG A 35 14.73 1.74 0.40
C ARG A 35 15.49 0.66 -0.38
N ALA A 36 16.36 -0.08 0.28
CA ALA A 36 17.14 -1.14 -0.36
C ALA A 36 16.24 -2.29 -0.83
N GLU A 37 15.37 -2.80 0.04
CA GLU A 37 14.41 -3.87 -0.31
C GLU A 37 13.48 -3.44 -1.44
N PHE A 38 12.94 -2.22 -1.38
CA PHE A 38 12.08 -1.69 -2.43
C PHE A 38 12.78 -1.64 -3.79
N LEU A 39 14.03 -1.17 -3.84
CA LEU A 39 14.79 -1.10 -5.09
C LEU A 39 15.14 -2.48 -5.66
N VAL A 40 15.43 -3.45 -4.80
CA VAL A 40 15.65 -4.85 -5.22
C VAL A 40 14.37 -5.42 -5.82
N GLN A 41 13.23 -5.25 -5.14
CA GLN A 41 11.91 -5.69 -5.60
C GLN A 41 11.53 -5.03 -6.94
N LEU A 42 11.70 -3.72 -7.06
CA LEU A 42 11.44 -2.98 -8.30
C LEU A 42 12.33 -3.47 -9.46
N THR A 43 13.61 -3.72 -9.19
CA THR A 43 14.54 -4.23 -10.21
C THR A 43 14.15 -5.62 -10.68
N ALA A 44 13.76 -6.50 -9.75
CA ALA A 44 13.27 -7.84 -10.07
C ALA A 44 11.98 -7.78 -10.90
N ALA A 45 11.02 -6.94 -10.49
CA ALA A 45 9.75 -6.73 -11.20
C ALA A 45 9.98 -6.26 -12.65
N ILE A 46 10.81 -5.22 -12.84
CA ILE A 46 11.13 -4.70 -14.18
C ILE A 46 11.79 -5.77 -15.06
N ARG A 47 12.65 -6.63 -14.50
CA ARG A 47 13.32 -7.71 -15.23
C ARG A 47 12.35 -8.83 -15.61
N SER A 48 11.42 -9.19 -14.73
CA SER A 48 10.43 -10.25 -14.98
C SER A 48 9.50 -9.95 -16.16
N ARG A 49 9.20 -8.67 -16.43
CA ARG A 49 8.44 -8.23 -17.62
C ARG A 49 9.24 -8.33 -18.93
N ARG A 50 10.56 -8.20 -18.89
CA ARG A 50 11.41 -8.27 -20.10
C ARG A 50 11.57 -9.69 -20.65
N THR A 51 11.29 -10.71 -19.83
CA THR A 51 11.39 -12.12 -20.24
C THR A 51 10.19 -12.60 -21.05
N ASP A 52 9.13 -11.78 -21.18
CA ASP A 52 8.02 -12.04 -22.10
C ASP A 52 8.42 -11.61 -23.53
N PRO A 53 8.52 -12.55 -24.50
CA PRO A 53 9.01 -12.25 -25.85
C PRO A 53 8.14 -11.25 -26.62
N ASP A 54 6.87 -11.06 -26.25
CA ASP A 54 5.95 -10.12 -26.92
C ASP A 54 6.11 -8.67 -26.44
N THR A 55 6.86 -8.41 -25.36
CA THR A 55 7.09 -7.08 -24.77
C THR A 55 8.57 -6.71 -24.62
N ALA A 56 9.43 -7.24 -25.49
CA ALA A 56 10.90 -7.02 -25.53
C ALA A 56 11.37 -5.55 -25.74
N GLY A 57 10.49 -4.56 -25.57
CA GLY A 57 10.81 -3.15 -25.48
C GLY A 57 11.34 -2.72 -24.10
N SER A 58 11.97 -1.54 -24.06
CA SER A 58 12.33 -0.89 -22.79
C SER A 58 11.07 -0.64 -21.96
N HIS A 59 11.02 -1.18 -20.73
CA HIS A 59 9.93 -0.96 -19.77
C HIS A 59 9.58 0.53 -19.65
N ASP A 60 8.29 0.90 -19.70
CA ASP A 60 7.84 2.31 -19.80
C ASP A 60 8.38 3.21 -18.67
N LEU A 61 8.49 2.68 -17.45
CA LEU A 61 9.16 3.33 -16.31
C LEU A 61 10.61 3.79 -16.59
N LEU A 62 11.32 3.12 -17.49
CA LEU A 62 12.71 3.41 -17.86
C LEU A 62 12.81 4.30 -19.09
N THR A 63 11.70 4.55 -19.79
CA THR A 63 11.66 5.46 -20.93
C THR A 63 11.84 6.89 -20.42
N LYS A 64 13.00 7.50 -20.71
CA LYS A 64 13.31 8.85 -20.24
C LYS A 64 12.56 9.91 -21.05
N THR A 65 11.29 10.14 -20.75
CA THR A 65 10.52 11.26 -21.32
C THR A 65 10.37 12.39 -20.33
N ILE A 66 10.35 13.64 -20.82
CA ILE A 66 10.06 14.83 -20.00
C ILE A 66 8.71 14.68 -19.30
N GLY A 67 7.70 14.11 -19.98
CA GLY A 67 6.39 13.85 -19.40
C GLY A 67 6.41 12.86 -18.23
N LEU A 68 7.25 11.83 -18.26
CA LEU A 68 7.42 10.92 -17.12
C LEU A 68 8.17 11.59 -15.96
N LEU A 69 9.19 12.40 -16.23
CA LEU A 69 9.89 13.16 -15.19
C LEU A 69 8.97 14.18 -14.50
N ALA A 70 8.17 14.90 -15.28
CA ALA A 70 7.19 15.86 -14.76
C ALA A 70 6.07 15.19 -13.95
N ARG A 71 5.71 13.93 -14.26
CA ARG A 71 4.75 13.15 -13.46
C ARG A 71 5.39 12.55 -12.22
N SER A 72 6.63 12.07 -12.33
CA SER A 72 7.40 11.56 -11.19
C SER A 72 7.68 12.63 -10.13
N SER A 73 7.84 13.90 -10.50
CA SER A 73 8.06 14.98 -9.54
C SER A 73 6.84 15.28 -8.65
N LYS A 74 5.65 14.82 -9.06
CA LYS A 74 4.42 14.89 -8.25
C LYS A 74 4.30 13.77 -7.23
N ILE A 75 5.20 12.77 -7.26
CA ILE A 75 5.21 11.64 -6.33
C ILE A 75 6.26 11.89 -5.25
N ARG A 76 5.80 12.12 -4.03
CA ARG A 76 6.64 12.17 -2.82
C ARG A 76 6.75 10.77 -2.23
N LEU A 77 7.94 10.38 -1.78
CA LEU A 77 8.22 9.05 -1.23
C LEU A 77 8.60 9.13 0.25
N ALA A 78 8.08 8.21 1.05
CA ALA A 78 8.53 7.94 2.41
C ALA A 78 8.75 6.43 2.60
N PHE A 79 9.77 6.05 3.38
CA PHE A 79 10.07 4.66 3.69
C PHE A 79 9.89 4.41 5.18
N CYS A 80 9.02 3.46 5.53
CA CYS A 80 8.68 3.11 6.90
C CYS A 80 8.88 1.60 7.11
N PRO A 81 10.11 1.14 7.41
CA PRO A 81 10.44 -0.28 7.48
C PRO A 81 9.92 -1.01 8.72
N THR A 82 9.32 -0.29 9.68
CA THR A 82 8.75 -0.86 10.92
C THR A 82 7.40 -0.24 11.25
N LEU A 83 6.58 -0.92 12.06
CA LEU A 83 5.29 -0.37 12.51
C LEU A 83 5.45 0.94 13.29
N GLU A 84 6.52 1.08 14.06
CA GLU A 84 6.83 2.29 14.84
C GLU A 84 7.15 3.45 13.91
N SER A 85 8.00 3.23 12.90
CA SER A 85 8.33 4.27 11.92
C SER A 85 7.12 4.68 11.10
N LEU A 86 6.26 3.73 10.70
CA LEU A 86 5.00 4.02 10.02
C LEU A 86 4.06 4.86 10.89
N ARG A 87 3.82 4.46 12.13
CA ARG A 87 2.92 5.17 13.04
C ARG A 87 3.45 6.55 13.40
N ALA A 88 4.75 6.68 13.64
CA ALA A 88 5.39 7.97 13.88
C ALA A 88 5.24 8.90 12.66
N TYR A 89 5.44 8.37 11.45
CA TYR A 89 5.25 9.11 10.20
C TYR A 89 3.80 9.60 10.04
N LEU A 90 2.83 8.73 10.24
CA LEU A 90 1.40 9.05 10.16
C LEU A 90 0.95 10.08 11.22
N ALA A 91 1.55 10.04 12.41
CA ALA A 91 1.24 10.98 13.49
C ALA A 91 1.58 12.43 13.12
N ILE A 92 2.70 12.63 12.41
CA ILE A 92 3.16 13.96 11.95
C ILE A 92 2.79 14.24 10.49
N PHE A 93 2.04 13.34 9.85
CA PHE A 93 1.69 13.49 8.45
C PHE A 93 0.77 14.69 8.29
N GLU A 94 1.26 15.69 7.56
CA GLU A 94 0.57 16.90 7.19
C GLU A 94 0.64 17.07 5.66
N PRO A 95 -0.45 17.54 5.03
CA PRO A 95 -0.39 17.87 3.62
C PRO A 95 0.64 18.98 3.42
N ALA A 96 1.42 18.92 2.33
CA ALA A 96 2.20 20.08 1.94
C ALA A 96 1.20 21.19 1.63
N VAL A 97 1.24 22.27 2.41
CA VAL A 97 0.42 23.47 2.22
C VAL A 97 0.50 23.85 0.74
N ARG A 98 -0.54 23.55 -0.03
CA ARG A 98 -0.74 24.25 -1.29
C ARG A 98 -1.18 25.63 -0.87
N ALA A 99 -0.35 26.63 -1.15
CA ALA A 99 -0.74 28.01 -1.07
C ALA A 99 -2.14 28.12 -1.70
N ALA A 100 -3.12 28.55 -0.91
CA ALA A 100 -4.48 28.76 -1.36
C ALA A 100 -4.45 29.80 -2.47
N THR A 101 -4.30 29.35 -3.71
CA THR A 101 -4.73 30.14 -4.86
C THR A 101 -6.23 30.06 -4.87
N GLU A 102 -6.85 31.20 -4.61
CA GLU A 102 -8.27 31.51 -4.71
C GLU A 102 -8.76 31.23 -6.13
N ASP A 103 -8.94 29.96 -6.49
CA ASP A 103 -9.59 29.55 -7.73
C ASP A 103 -10.39 28.26 -7.47
N GLU A 104 -11.39 28.41 -6.61
CA GLU A 104 -12.43 27.43 -6.29
C GLU A 104 -13.39 27.20 -7.46
N SER A 105 -12.92 26.76 -8.63
CA SER A 105 -13.89 26.44 -9.69
C SER A 105 -13.58 25.33 -10.69
N LEU A 106 -12.41 24.67 -10.75
CA LEU A 106 -12.25 23.54 -11.67
C LEU A 106 -11.30 22.43 -11.16
N SER A 107 -11.83 21.20 -11.09
CA SER A 107 -11.18 19.88 -11.09
C SER A 107 -10.69 19.25 -9.76
N HIS A 108 -11.64 18.57 -9.10
CA HIS A 108 -11.66 17.15 -8.69
C HIS A 108 -10.42 16.24 -8.49
N ASP A 109 -9.17 16.68 -8.59
CA ASP A 109 -8.02 15.81 -8.32
C ASP A 109 -7.54 15.98 -6.88
N ARG A 110 -8.29 15.40 -5.93
CA ARG A 110 -7.81 15.25 -4.55
C ARG A 110 -6.47 14.52 -4.57
N GLN A 111 -5.50 15.05 -3.82
CA GLN A 111 -4.20 14.41 -3.65
C GLN A 111 -4.37 12.98 -3.10
N LEU A 112 -3.45 12.10 -3.49
CA LEU A 112 -3.50 10.67 -3.15
C LEU A 112 -2.45 10.34 -2.08
N LEU A 113 -2.87 9.78 -0.96
CA LEU A 113 -2.00 9.04 -0.04
C LEU A 113 -2.05 7.57 -0.46
N ALA A 114 -0.94 7.05 -0.96
CA ALA A 114 -0.77 5.64 -1.28
C ALA A 114 0.10 4.97 -0.21
N VAL A 115 -0.31 3.80 0.28
CA VAL A 115 0.51 3.01 1.21
C VAL A 115 0.70 1.61 0.65
N LEU A 116 1.96 1.21 0.52
CA LEU A 116 2.39 -0.07 -0.06
C LEU A 116 2.89 -1.02 1.04
N ASP A 117 2.40 -2.26 1.00
CA ASP A 117 2.83 -3.42 1.80
C ASP A 117 2.63 -3.26 3.31
N MET A 118 1.57 -2.56 3.71
CA MET A 118 1.26 -2.31 5.12
C MET A 118 0.87 -3.58 5.87
N VAL A 119 0.09 -4.47 5.25
CA VAL A 119 -0.29 -5.76 5.84
C VAL A 119 0.92 -6.67 5.93
N ALA A 120 1.74 -6.73 4.89
CA ALA A 120 3.00 -7.47 4.90
C ALA A 120 3.92 -7.02 6.06
N LEU A 121 3.99 -5.71 6.33
CA LEU A 121 4.74 -5.15 7.46
C LEU A 121 4.27 -5.68 8.81
N HIS A 122 2.97 -5.95 8.98
CA HIS A 122 2.47 -6.57 10.21
C HIS A 122 2.89 -8.04 10.33
N GLY A 123 2.98 -8.78 9.21
CA GLY A 123 3.19 -10.24 9.20
C GLY A 123 4.44 -10.74 9.92
N THR A 124 5.44 -9.88 10.10
CA THR A 124 6.69 -10.16 10.83
C THR A 124 6.64 -9.84 12.32
N THR A 125 5.50 -9.31 12.81
CA THR A 125 5.33 -8.79 14.17
C THR A 125 4.29 -9.58 14.98
N SER A 126 4.30 -9.38 16.31
CA SER A 126 3.23 -9.89 17.20
C SER A 126 1.92 -9.11 17.08
N GLU A 127 1.91 -8.03 16.30
CA GLU A 127 0.74 -7.22 15.98
C GLU A 127 0.04 -7.64 14.67
N PHE A 128 0.40 -8.81 14.11
CA PHE A 128 -0.40 -9.44 13.05
C PHE A 128 -1.68 -10.07 13.63
N SER A 129 -2.59 -9.19 14.05
CA SER A 129 -3.87 -9.50 14.67
C SER A 129 -4.92 -8.50 14.21
N ALA A 130 -6.20 -8.79 14.42
CA ALA A 130 -7.29 -7.86 14.10
C ALA A 130 -7.14 -6.53 14.85
N GLN A 131 -6.77 -6.57 16.13
CA GLN A 131 -6.50 -5.37 16.93
C GLN A 131 -5.33 -4.56 16.37
N GLY A 132 -4.20 -5.21 16.07
CA GLY A 132 -3.00 -4.56 15.57
C GLY A 132 -3.24 -3.90 14.22
N LEU A 133 -3.83 -4.66 13.28
CA LEU A 133 -4.20 -4.18 11.95
C LEU A 133 -5.21 -3.04 12.04
N SER A 134 -6.29 -3.20 12.82
CA SER A 134 -7.32 -2.16 12.96
C SER A 134 -6.76 -0.86 13.52
N ARG A 135 -5.76 -0.90 14.42
CA ARG A 135 -5.10 0.31 14.94
C ARG A 135 -4.34 1.02 13.84
N THR A 136 -3.52 0.30 13.07
CA THR A 136 -2.72 0.90 11.99
C THR A 136 -3.62 1.41 10.85
N LEU A 137 -4.65 0.66 10.47
CA LEU A 137 -5.68 1.07 9.50
C LEU A 137 -6.37 2.37 9.93
N ALA A 138 -6.81 2.45 11.19
CA ALA A 138 -7.42 3.67 11.73
C ALA A 138 -6.46 4.86 11.66
N SER A 139 -5.18 4.68 12.01
CA SER A 139 -4.18 5.75 11.97
C SER A 139 -3.93 6.28 10.55
N VAL A 140 -3.89 5.41 9.54
CA VAL A 140 -3.69 5.86 8.15
C VAL A 140 -4.94 6.56 7.60
N VAL A 141 -6.14 6.08 7.95
CA VAL A 141 -7.41 6.73 7.60
C VAL A 141 -7.47 8.11 8.24
N GLU A 142 -7.17 8.22 9.54
CA GLU A 142 -7.13 9.49 10.27
C GLU A 142 -6.12 10.47 9.62
N ALA A 143 -4.91 10.01 9.32
CA ALA A 143 -3.90 10.84 8.66
C ALA A 143 -4.35 11.34 7.28
N SER A 144 -4.97 10.47 6.47
CA SER A 144 -5.51 10.85 5.16
C SER A 144 -6.66 11.85 5.26
N SER A 145 -7.57 11.64 6.22
CA SER A 145 -8.71 12.51 6.46
C SER A 145 -8.27 13.87 6.96
N ARG A 146 -7.30 13.92 7.89
CA ARG A 146 -6.69 15.16 8.38
C ARG A 146 -6.01 15.94 7.25
N ALA A 147 -5.42 15.24 6.30
CA ALA A 147 -4.77 15.83 5.12
C ALA A 147 -5.73 16.16 3.97
N GLY A 148 -7.02 15.77 4.04
CA GLY A 148 -7.97 15.96 2.96
C GLY A 148 -7.65 15.14 1.69
N MET A 149 -6.87 14.06 1.82
CA MET A 149 -6.38 13.23 0.73
C MET A 149 -7.26 12.00 0.52
N ASN A 150 -7.36 11.53 -0.72
CA ASN A 150 -7.85 10.18 -0.98
C ASN A 150 -6.81 9.18 -0.52
N LEU A 151 -7.22 8.06 0.06
CA LEU A 151 -6.35 7.01 0.56
C LEU A 151 -6.49 5.74 -0.26
N ARG A 152 -5.36 5.15 -0.62
CA ARG A 152 -5.31 3.86 -1.29
C ARG A 152 -4.23 2.95 -0.72
N LEU A 153 -4.61 1.73 -0.38
CA LEU A 153 -3.68 0.69 0.06
C LEU A 153 -3.37 -0.28 -1.07
N TYR A 154 -2.13 -0.78 -1.09
CA TYR A 154 -1.65 -1.76 -2.04
C TYR A 154 -0.84 -2.84 -1.33
N GLU A 155 -1.00 -4.09 -1.75
CA GLU A 155 -0.16 -5.22 -1.34
C GLU A 155 0.36 -5.89 -2.61
N CYS A 156 1.65 -5.70 -2.92
CA CYS A 156 2.26 -6.26 -4.12
C CYS A 156 2.87 -7.64 -3.83
N VAL A 157 2.89 -8.50 -4.84
CA VAL A 157 3.58 -9.79 -4.80
C VAL A 157 5.09 -9.55 -4.71
N ASP A 158 5.80 -10.47 -4.05
CA ASP A 158 7.25 -10.48 -4.03
C ASP A 158 7.80 -10.89 -5.41
N ALA A 159 8.51 -9.99 -6.09
CA ALA A 159 9.06 -10.23 -7.41
C ALA A 159 10.26 -11.19 -7.41
N LEU A 160 10.90 -11.42 -6.26
CA LEU A 160 11.97 -12.40 -6.09
C LEU A 160 11.41 -13.80 -5.80
N ASP A 161 10.28 -13.86 -5.11
CA ASP A 161 9.56 -15.10 -4.80
C ASP A 161 8.04 -14.93 -4.93
N PRO A 162 7.48 -15.08 -6.15
CA PRO A 162 6.04 -14.94 -6.38
C PRO A 162 5.18 -15.97 -5.64
N SER A 163 5.80 -17.04 -5.14
CA SER A 163 5.12 -18.08 -4.36
C SER A 163 4.98 -17.75 -2.88
N SER A 164 5.73 -16.75 -2.40
CA SER A 164 5.74 -16.32 -1.00
C SER A 164 4.34 -15.98 -0.49
N ALA A 165 3.97 -16.56 0.65
CA ALA A 165 2.73 -16.24 1.35
C ALA A 165 2.84 -14.96 2.22
N ALA A 166 4.03 -14.35 2.28
CA ALA A 166 4.30 -13.20 3.14
C ALA A 166 3.95 -11.85 2.50
N ARG A 167 3.56 -11.84 1.21
CA ARG A 167 3.26 -10.62 0.43
C ARG A 167 2.12 -10.84 -0.56
N GLY A 168 1.62 -9.73 -1.10
CA GLY A 168 0.61 -9.71 -2.15
C GLY A 168 -0.81 -9.93 -1.66
N ARG A 169 -1.74 -9.99 -2.62
CA ARG A 169 -3.18 -10.01 -2.37
C ARG A 169 -3.66 -11.13 -1.43
N LYS A 170 -2.94 -12.27 -1.40
CA LYS A 170 -3.29 -13.42 -0.57
C LYS A 170 -3.33 -13.06 0.93
N LEU A 171 -2.61 -12.03 1.35
CA LEU A 171 -2.61 -11.54 2.73
C LEU A 171 -3.99 -11.06 3.20
N TRP A 172 -4.84 -10.56 2.30
CA TRP A 172 -6.20 -10.12 2.65
C TRP A 172 -7.08 -11.28 3.11
N ASP A 173 -6.83 -12.49 2.63
CA ASP A 173 -7.66 -13.66 2.92
C ASP A 173 -7.09 -14.53 4.06
N VAL A 174 -6.00 -14.08 4.71
CA VAL A 174 -5.39 -14.77 5.86
C VAL A 174 -6.23 -14.54 7.12
N ASP A 175 -6.47 -15.61 7.88
CA ASP A 175 -7.06 -15.54 9.21
C ASP A 175 -6.03 -15.05 10.24
N VAL A 176 -6.40 -14.00 10.97
CA VAL A 176 -5.61 -13.45 12.08
C VAL A 176 -6.38 -13.58 13.39
N PRO A 177 -5.69 -13.74 14.52
CA PRO A 177 -6.36 -13.74 15.80
C PRO A 177 -6.87 -12.34 16.15
N LEU A 178 -7.82 -12.24 17.09
CA LEU A 178 -8.43 -10.96 17.43
C LEU A 178 -7.48 -10.01 18.17
N LEU A 179 -6.60 -10.54 19.03
CA LEU A 179 -5.76 -9.75 19.94
C LEU A 179 -4.26 -9.95 19.65
N ASN A 180 -3.48 -8.91 19.89
CA ASN A 180 -2.01 -8.95 19.78
C ASN A 180 -1.40 -10.03 20.70
N GLY A 181 -0.35 -10.69 20.24
CA GLY A 181 0.40 -11.66 21.06
C GLY A 181 -0.35 -12.96 21.38
N SER A 182 -1.58 -13.14 20.92
CA SER A 182 -2.21 -14.46 20.94
C SER A 182 -1.46 -15.39 19.99
N VAL A 183 -0.97 -16.49 20.54
CA VAL A 183 -0.05 -17.43 19.88
C VAL A 183 -0.60 -17.84 18.52
N ARG A 184 0.24 -17.75 17.47
CA ARG A 184 -0.05 -18.31 16.14
C ARG A 184 -0.54 -19.75 16.34
N MET A 185 -1.84 -20.00 16.18
CA MET A 185 -2.42 -21.34 16.18
C MET A 185 -1.93 -22.05 14.91
N ARG A 186 -0.69 -22.55 14.96
CA ARG A 186 -0.12 -23.41 13.93
C ARG A 186 -0.65 -24.82 14.18
N SER A 187 -1.69 -25.16 13.43
CA SER A 187 -2.12 -26.51 13.04
C SER A 187 -1.78 -27.64 14.02
N ASP A 188 -2.74 -28.00 14.87
CA ASP A 188 -3.17 -29.38 15.01
C ASP A 188 -4.58 -29.42 15.62
N GLN A 189 -5.33 -30.43 15.21
CA GLN A 189 -6.73 -30.64 15.57
C GLN A 189 -6.93 -30.68 17.09
N SER A 190 -7.35 -29.58 17.71
CA SER A 190 -8.00 -29.63 19.02
C SER A 190 -8.83 -28.36 19.29
N THR A 191 -10.12 -28.46 19.01
CA THR A 191 -11.23 -28.08 19.93
C THR A 191 -10.93 -27.06 21.04
N LEU A 192 -10.58 -25.81 20.70
CA LEU A 192 -10.77 -24.63 21.56
C LEU A 192 -10.66 -23.30 20.77
N GLY A 193 -11.61 -23.10 19.86
CA GLY A 193 -12.49 -21.92 19.87
C GLY A 193 -11.92 -20.49 19.85
N GLY A 194 -10.72 -20.23 19.35
CA GLY A 194 -10.31 -18.85 19.03
C GLY A 194 -10.88 -18.43 17.67
N ARG A 195 -12.02 -17.73 17.63
CA ARG A 195 -12.57 -17.13 16.40
C ARG A 195 -11.56 -16.15 15.80
N GLY A 196 -10.75 -16.62 14.85
CA GLY A 196 -9.98 -15.75 13.96
C GLY A 196 -10.92 -14.93 13.08
N VAL A 197 -10.38 -13.87 12.48
CA VAL A 197 -11.07 -13.06 11.48
C VAL A 197 -10.12 -12.81 10.32
N THR A 198 -10.63 -12.74 9.10
CA THR A 198 -9.81 -12.46 7.94
C THR A 198 -9.31 -11.01 7.97
N VAL A 199 -8.10 -10.76 7.47
CA VAL A 199 -7.55 -9.40 7.31
C VAL A 199 -8.52 -8.51 6.52
N ARG A 200 -9.10 -9.05 5.43
CA ARG A 200 -10.13 -8.39 4.61
C ARG A 200 -11.27 -7.87 5.47
N ARG A 201 -11.83 -8.69 6.36
CA ARG A 201 -12.95 -8.31 7.20
C ARG A 201 -12.62 -7.20 8.19
N VAL A 202 -11.36 -7.13 8.65
CA VAL A 202 -10.87 -6.02 9.48
C VAL A 202 -10.76 -4.74 8.66
N ALA A 203 -10.26 -4.84 7.43
CA ALA A 203 -10.05 -3.72 6.52
C ALA A 203 -11.35 -3.13 5.96
N GLU A 204 -12.36 -3.95 5.66
CA GLU A 204 -13.70 -3.55 5.21
C GLU A 204 -14.42 -2.57 6.15
N ARG A 205 -13.99 -2.48 7.41
CA ARG A 205 -14.53 -1.48 8.35
C ARG A 205 -14.14 -0.04 8.00
N TRP A 206 -13.08 0.11 7.20
CA TRP A 206 -12.43 1.39 6.91
C TRP A 206 -12.28 1.64 5.41
N PHE A 207 -12.24 0.58 4.60
CA PHE A 207 -11.90 0.63 3.18
C PHE A 207 -12.94 -0.10 2.33
N GLU A 208 -13.14 0.43 1.12
CA GLU A 208 -13.81 -0.29 0.03
C GLU A 208 -12.75 -1.00 -0.83
N PHE A 209 -12.96 -2.27 -1.15
CA PHE A 209 -12.10 -2.98 -2.10
C PHE A 209 -12.52 -2.59 -3.52
N ASP A 210 -11.56 -2.14 -4.33
CA ASP A 210 -11.82 -1.80 -5.73
C ASP A 210 -12.32 -3.05 -6.49
N GLN A 211 -13.39 -2.89 -7.25
CA GLN A 211 -14.08 -3.99 -7.95
C GLN A 211 -13.47 -4.34 -9.30
N ASN A 212 -12.44 -3.62 -9.74
CA ASN A 212 -11.80 -3.86 -11.03
C ASN A 212 -11.00 -5.19 -11.00
N HIS A 213 -11.65 -6.25 -11.50
CA HIS A 213 -11.08 -7.53 -11.91
C HIS A 213 -10.76 -7.53 -13.40
#